data_AF-A0A662B121-F1
#
_entry.id   AF-A0A662B121-F1
#
_cell.length_a   1.000
_cell.length_b   1.000
_cell.length_c   1.000
_cell.angle_alpha   90.00
_cell.angle_beta   90.00
_cell.angle_gamma   90.00
#
_symmetry.space_group_name_H-M   'P 1'
#
loop_
_entity.id
_entity.type
_entity.pdbx_description
1 polymer ?
#
loop_
_entity_poly.entity_id
_entity_poly.type
_entity_poly.pdbx_seq_one_letter_code
_entity_poly.pdbx_strand_id
1 'polypeptide(L)' 'MNDNEIPFGKTAEQIIQEAVKKYDYPVCFGFPAGHIDNNMPLIMGAEVRLEVAEKSHIIFME' A
#
# COMPACT_ATOMS: atom_id res chain seq x y z
N MET A 1 27.36 2.99 -7.83
CA MET A 1 26.41 1.88 -8.06
C MET A 1 25.92 1.46 -6.68
N ASN A 2 24.64 1.11 -6.55
CA ASN A 2 24.01 0.84 -5.25
C ASN A 2 24.19 -0.65 -4.90
N ASP A 3 25.43 -1.03 -4.58
CA ASP A 3 25.90 -2.42 -4.51
C ASP A 3 25.58 -3.13 -3.18
N ASN A 4 24.34 -3.00 -2.69
CA ASN A 4 23.83 -3.73 -1.52
C ASN A 4 22.71 -4.71 -1.95
N GLU A 5 22.54 -5.83 -1.22
CA GLU A 5 21.45 -6.80 -1.47
C GLU A 5 20.06 -6.15 -1.47
N ILE A 6 19.87 -5.11 -0.65
CA ILE A 6 18.72 -4.21 -0.73
C ILE A 6 19.24 -2.87 -1.27
N PRO A 7 18.92 -2.53 -2.53
CA PRO A 7 19.19 -1.20 -3.05
C PRO A 7 18.60 -0.17 -2.08
N PHE A 8 19.38 0.83 -1.67
CA PHE A 8 18.98 1.86 -0.69
C PHE A 8 18.86 1.42 0.79
N GLY A 9 19.12 0.15 1.12
CA GLY A 9 19.15 -0.35 2.51
C GLY A 9 17.78 -0.41 3.20
N LYS A 10 16.68 -0.25 2.45
CA LYS A 10 15.30 -0.28 2.92
C LYS A 10 14.38 -0.92 1.89
N THR A 11 13.33 -1.60 2.33
CA THR A 11 12.26 -2.06 1.44
C THR A 11 11.44 -0.89 0.90
N ALA A 12 10.68 -1.12 -0.17
CA ALA A 12 9.76 -0.11 -0.70
C ALA A 12 8.74 0.33 0.37
N GLU A 13 8.19 -0.59 1.18
CA GLU A 13 7.26 -0.21 2.25
C GLU A 13 7.95 0.66 3.31
N GLN A 14 9.19 0.34 3.69
CA GLN A 14 9.95 1.14 4.65
C GLN A 14 10.20 2.56 4.15
N ILE A 15 10.59 2.71 2.88
CA ILE A 15 10.79 4.03 2.25
C ILE A 15 9.48 4.83 2.25
N ILE A 16 8.37 4.22 1.83
CA ILE A 16 7.06 4.88 1.78
C ILE A 16 6.61 5.26 3.20
N GLN A 17 6.69 4.33 4.15
CA GLN A 17 6.28 4.53 5.54
C GLN A 17 7.02 5.70 6.19
N GLU A 18 8.32 5.82 5.96
CA GLU A 18 9.10 6.95 6.45
C GLU A 18 8.69 8.28 5.85
N ALA A 19 8.42 8.31 4.53
CA ALA A 19 8.01 9.51 3.83
C ALA A 19 6.66 10.05 4.31
N VAL A 20 5.74 9.15 4.69
CA VAL A 20 4.36 9.49 5.08
C VAL A 20 4.15 9.53 6.60
N LYS A 21 5.15 9.17 7.41
CA LYS A 21 5.06 9.02 8.87
C LYS A 21 4.47 10.23 9.62
N LYS A 22 4.59 11.43 9.05
CA LYS A 22 4.12 12.69 9.67
C LYS A 22 2.62 12.94 9.50
N TYR A 23 1.90 12.10 8.77
CA TYR A 23 0.48 12.26 8.49
C TYR A 23 -0.36 11.19 9.21
N ASP A 24 -1.61 11.51 9.48
CA ASP A 24 -2.53 10.67 10.25
C ASP A 24 -3.53 9.89 9.35
N TYR A 25 -3.31 9.87 8.04
CA TYR A 25 -4.12 9.04 7.14
C TYR A 25 -3.69 7.56 7.22
N PRO A 26 -4.64 6.61 7.06
CA PRO A 26 -4.31 5.20 7.05
C PRO A 26 -3.46 4.82 5.83
N VAL A 27 -2.51 3.91 6.03
CA VAL A 27 -1.64 3.36 4.97
C VAL A 27 -1.76 1.85 4.99
N CYS A 28 -2.11 1.25 3.85
CA CYS A 28 -2.22 -0.19 3.69
C CYS A 28 -1.19 -0.67 2.65
N PHE A 29 -0.38 -1.67 3.00
CA PHE A 29 0.54 -2.34 2.09
C PHE A 29 -0.03 -3.70 1.66
N GLY A 30 0.51 -4.28 0.58
CA GLY A 30 0.10 -5.61 0.10
C GLY A 30 -1.30 -5.66 -0.50
N PHE A 31 -1.82 -4.53 -0.99
CA PHE A 31 -3.09 -4.52 -1.72
C PHE A 31 -2.99 -5.40 -2.98
N PRO A 32 -4.01 -6.23 -3.31
CA PRO A 32 -3.94 -7.19 -4.40
C PRO A 32 -4.13 -6.50 -5.77
N ALA A 33 -3.23 -5.58 -6.13
CA ALA A 33 -3.20 -4.93 -7.44
C ALA A 33 -1.75 -4.66 -7.87
N GLY A 34 -1.45 -4.86 -9.15
CA GLY A 34 -0.14 -4.64 -9.73
C GLY A 34 0.33 -5.82 -10.59
N HIS A 35 1.66 -5.97 -10.74
CA HIS A 35 2.25 -7.07 -11.50
C HIS A 35 2.44 -8.32 -10.63
N ILE A 36 1.33 -8.90 -10.18
CA ILE A 36 1.25 -10.08 -9.29
C ILE A 36 0.14 -11.03 -9.75
N ASP A 37 0.19 -12.30 -9.34
CA ASP A 37 -0.80 -13.30 -9.75
C ASP A 37 -2.22 -12.95 -9.29
N ASN A 38 -2.38 -12.58 -8.01
CA ASN A 38 -3.65 -12.13 -7.46
C ASN A 38 -3.83 -10.62 -7.69
N ASN A 39 -4.20 -10.25 -8.92
CA ASN A 39 -4.41 -8.88 -9.34
C ASN A 39 -5.90 -8.57 -9.50
N MET A 40 -6.51 -7.99 -8.47
CA MET A 40 -7.90 -7.55 -8.45
C MET A 40 -8.08 -6.20 -9.16
N PRO A 41 -9.19 -6.01 -9.90
CA PRO A 41 -9.46 -4.74 -10.57
C PRO A 41 -9.72 -3.61 -9.57
N LEU A 42 -9.26 -2.41 -9.91
CA LEU A 42 -9.56 -1.19 -9.18
C LEU A 42 -10.71 -0.44 -9.86
N ILE A 43 -11.78 -0.17 -9.10
CA ILE A 43 -12.92 0.64 -9.59
C ILE A 43 -12.55 2.12 -9.43
N MET A 44 -12.08 2.73 -10.51
CA MET A 44 -11.67 4.13 -10.49
C MET A 44 -12.88 5.05 -10.34
N GLY A 45 -12.78 6.03 -9.44
CA GLY A 45 -13.84 7.01 -9.17
C GLY A 45 -14.93 6.55 -8.20
N ALA A 46 -14.88 5.31 -7.70
CA ALA A 46 -15.78 4.85 -6.65
C ALA A 46 -15.41 5.46 -5.28
N GLU A 47 -16.43 5.78 -4.49
CA GLU A 47 -16.24 6.13 -3.08
C GLU A 47 -16.06 4.86 -2.25
N VAL A 48 -15.05 4.85 -1.38
CA VAL A 48 -14.71 3.69 -0.55
C VAL A 48 -14.39 4.10 0.87
N ARG A 49 -14.68 3.21 1.81
CA ARG A 49 -14.17 3.26 3.18
C ARG A 49 -13.02 2.26 3.33
N LEU A 50 -11.84 2.77 3.70
CA LEU A 50 -10.66 1.98 4.00
C LEU A 50 -10.46 1.88 5.51
N GLU A 51 -10.40 0.66 6.03
CA GLU A 51 -10.09 0.37 7.44
C GLU A 51 -8.79 -0.44 7.50
N VAL A 52 -7.78 0.10 8.18
CA VAL A 52 -6.46 -0.54 8.33
C VAL A 52 -6.30 -1.07 9.74
N ALA A 53 -6.14 -2.38 9.85
CA ALA A 53 -5.88 -3.14 11.07
C ALA A 53 -5.05 -4.37 10.72
N GLU A 54 -4.88 -5.32 11.65
CA GLU A 54 -4.23 -6.61 11.37
C GLU A 54 -4.85 -7.31 10.14
N LYS A 55 -6.17 -7.20 9.99
CA LYS A 55 -6.90 -7.50 8.77
C LYS A 55 -7.53 -6.22 8.24
N SER A 56 -7.08 -5.77 7.07
CA SER A 56 -7.57 -4.55 6.45
C SER A 56 -8.79 -4.80 5.58
N HIS A 57 -9.70 -3.82 5.52
CA HIS A 57 -10.96 -3.88 4.78
C HIS A 57 -11.10 -2.68 3.85
N ILE A 58 -11.54 -2.94 2.61
CA ILE A 58 -12.00 -1.92 1.68
C ILE A 58 -13.47 -2.18 1.40
N ILE A 59 -14.31 -1.18 1.65
CA ILE A 59 -15.77 -1.27 1.50
C ILE A 59 -16.16 -0.25 0.44
N PHE A 60 -16.78 -0.71 -0.65
CA PHE A 60 -17.35 0.17 -1.66
C PHE A 60 -18.66 0.74 -1.14
N MET A 61 -18.80 2.06 -1.21
CA MET A 61 -20.03 2.75 -0.84
C MET A 61 -21.01 2.68 -2.03
N GLU A 62 -22.31 2.71 -1.73
CA GLU A 62 -23.38 2.81 -2.75
C GLU A 62 -23.50 4.23 -3.32
#